data_AF-I9C7R4-F1
#
_entry.id   AF-I9C7R4-F1
#
_cell.length_a   1.000
_cell.length_b   1.000
_cell.length_c   1.000
_cell.angle_alpha   90.00
_cell.angle_beta   90.00
_cell.angle_gamma   90.00
#
_symmetry.space_group_name_H-M   'P 1'
#
loop_
_entity.id
_entity.type
_entity.pdbx_description
1 polymer ?
#
loop_
_entity_poly.entity_id
_entity_poly.type
_entity_poly.pdbx_seq_one_letter_code
_entity_poly.pdbx_strand_id
1 'polypeptide(L)'
;MRLLRFYPQDATYKPSNGAMLGLAGEPAILFLTRVDDGPVGLYFAGYTPDALKRATDLTVAAARAEAARQAQIVASWRADTTLPHFAEVRALIASLGQVNGDQQQRVFDRLEALGEVAVPAIIAQMDDRRPLRTQAISLVNHAQDAFEGMRHYGPEQVVDGLDAVLNQVTGESFGSIVNGGSTRQRDAVVAGWKVFAADLACKQGK
;
A
#
# COMPACT_ATOMS: atom_id res chain seq x y z
N MET A 1 -9.58 -6.98 10.53
CA MET A 1 -8.75 -8.20 10.69
C MET A 1 -9.60 -9.41 10.32
N ARG A 2 -9.36 -10.07 9.17
CA ARG A 2 -10.11 -11.28 8.80
C ARG A 2 -9.47 -12.48 9.48
N LEU A 3 -10.21 -13.14 10.37
CA LEU A 3 -9.77 -14.33 11.08
C LEU A 3 -9.80 -15.52 10.11
N LEU A 4 -8.63 -16.01 9.68
CA LEU A 4 -8.55 -17.21 8.86
C LEU A 4 -8.79 -18.42 9.77
N ARG A 5 -9.98 -19.03 9.68
CA ARG A 5 -10.29 -20.27 10.41
C ARG A 5 -9.82 -21.45 9.58
N PHE A 6 -8.84 -22.19 10.11
CA PHE A 6 -8.29 -23.38 9.48
C PHE A 6 -8.75 -24.64 10.23
N TYR A 7 -9.27 -25.62 9.51
CA TYR A 7 -9.72 -26.89 10.08
C TYR A 7 -8.60 -27.96 9.95
N PRO A 8 -8.21 -28.61 11.07
CA PRO A 8 -7.07 -29.51 11.12
C PRO A 8 -7.44 -30.93 10.65
N GLN A 9 -7.25 -31.21 9.36
CA GLN A 9 -7.03 -32.57 8.87
C GLN A 9 -5.85 -32.59 7.92
N ASP A 10 -4.73 -33.18 8.31
CA ASP A 10 -3.56 -33.30 7.44
C ASP A 10 -3.95 -34.01 6.14
N ALA A 11 -3.74 -33.33 5.02
CA ALA A 11 -4.05 -33.82 3.69
C ALA A 11 -2.89 -33.46 2.76
N THR A 12 -2.57 -34.33 1.80
CA THR A 12 -1.32 -34.29 0.99
C THR A 12 -1.13 -33.00 0.17
N TYR A 13 -2.17 -32.18 0.01
CA TYR A 13 -2.24 -31.04 -0.91
C TYR A 13 -2.40 -29.68 -0.21
N LYS A 14 -2.32 -29.63 1.12
CA LYS A 14 -2.21 -28.38 1.88
C LYS A 14 -0.86 -28.35 2.63
N PRO A 15 -0.30 -27.16 2.91
CA PRO A 15 0.84 -27.08 3.82
C PRO A 15 0.48 -27.72 5.15
N SER A 16 1.41 -28.44 5.77
CA SER A 16 1.19 -29.04 7.09
C SER A 16 0.87 -27.94 8.11
N ASN A 17 0.15 -28.29 9.18
CA ASN A 17 -0.18 -27.32 10.23
C ASN A 17 1.09 -26.73 10.84
N GLY A 18 2.15 -27.54 11.00
CA GLY A 18 3.46 -27.09 11.44
C GLY A 18 4.11 -26.10 10.47
N ALA A 19 3.99 -26.32 9.16
CA ALA A 19 4.48 -25.36 8.16
C ALA A 19 3.71 -24.03 8.23
N MET A 20 2.38 -24.08 8.40
CA MET A 20 1.57 -22.86 8.54
C MET A 20 1.86 -22.10 9.84
N LEU A 21 2.01 -22.81 10.96
CA LEU A 21 2.38 -22.21 12.24
C LEU A 21 3.80 -21.62 12.19
N GLY A 22 4.72 -22.26 11.47
CA GLY A 22 6.07 -21.75 11.24
C GLY A 22 6.11 -20.47 10.39
N LEU A 23 5.06 -20.19 9.62
CA LEU A 23 4.89 -18.94 8.86
C LEU A 23 4.17 -17.85 9.68
N ALA A 24 3.74 -18.14 10.91
CA ALA A 24 3.06 -17.15 11.73
C ALA A 24 3.99 -15.96 12.03
N GLY A 25 3.56 -14.76 11.64
CA GLY A 25 4.35 -13.53 11.78
C GLY A 25 5.32 -13.25 10.60
N GLU A 26 5.49 -14.21 9.69
CA GLU A 26 6.28 -14.02 8.47
C GLU A 26 5.41 -13.60 7.28
N PRO A 27 5.94 -12.82 6.33
CA PRO A 27 5.23 -12.57 5.08
C PRO A 27 5.12 -13.86 4.29
N ALA A 28 3.90 -14.24 4.01
CA ALA A 28 3.58 -15.39 3.18
C ALA A 28 2.58 -14.98 2.10
N ILE A 29 2.79 -15.47 0.88
CA ILE A 29 1.78 -15.42 -0.17
C ILE A 29 1.00 -16.72 -0.11
N LEU A 30 -0.29 -16.61 0.19
CA LEU A 30 -1.19 -17.76 0.26
C LEU A 30 -2.11 -17.75 -0.95
N PHE A 31 -2.13 -18.86 -1.68
CA PHE A 31 -3.06 -19.06 -2.79
C PHE A 31 -4.31 -19.74 -2.25
N LEU A 32 -5.41 -19.00 -2.22
CA LEU A 32 -6.68 -19.42 -1.65
C LEU A 32 -7.79 -19.33 -2.68
N THR A 33 -8.71 -20.27 -2.65
CA THR A 33 -9.95 -20.31 -3.43
C THR A 33 -11.13 -20.11 -2.50
N ARG A 34 -12.09 -19.31 -2.95
CA ARG A 34 -13.37 -19.14 -2.26
C ARG A 34 -14.31 -20.25 -2.70
N VAL A 35 -14.98 -20.90 -1.75
CA VAL A 35 -16.04 -21.88 -2.01
C VAL A 35 -17.33 -21.32 -1.45
N ASP A 36 -18.32 -21.18 -2.33
CA ASP A 36 -19.66 -20.69 -1.98
C ASP A 36 -20.70 -21.83 -1.88
N ASP A 37 -20.36 -23.05 -2.31
CA ASP A 37 -21.18 -24.25 -2.08
C ASP A 37 -20.94 -24.78 -0.66
N GLY A 38 -21.87 -24.48 0.26
CA GLY A 38 -21.80 -24.85 1.67
C GLY A 38 -21.38 -23.68 2.58
N PRO A 39 -20.70 -23.92 3.73
CA PRO A 39 -20.24 -22.82 4.56
C PRO A 39 -19.18 -22.00 3.80
N VAL A 40 -19.50 -20.73 3.54
CA VAL A 40 -18.62 -19.77 2.87
C VAL A 40 -17.25 -19.76 3.55
N GLY A 41 -16.22 -20.12 2.80
CA GLY A 41 -14.87 -20.29 3.34
C GLY A 41 -13.77 -20.05 2.31
N LEU A 42 -12.57 -19.76 2.83
CA LEU A 42 -11.33 -19.73 2.05
C LEU A 42 -10.59 -21.04 2.28
N TYR A 43 -10.25 -21.72 1.20
CA TYR A 43 -9.52 -22.98 1.22
C TYR A 43 -8.24 -22.84 0.38
N PHE A 44 -7.20 -23.61 0.67
CA PHE A 44 -5.98 -23.58 -0.14
C PHE A 44 -6.26 -24.04 -1.56
N ALA A 45 -5.83 -23.27 -2.56
CA ALA A 45 -6.15 -23.49 -3.98
C ALA A 45 -5.70 -24.85 -4.56
N GLY A 46 -4.95 -25.66 -3.81
CA GLY A 46 -4.40 -26.94 -4.26
C GLY A 46 -5.44 -28.01 -4.64
N TYR A 47 -6.72 -27.86 -4.27
CA TYR A 47 -7.80 -28.81 -4.65
C TYR A 47 -8.62 -28.36 -5.87
N THR A 48 -8.46 -27.13 -6.36
CA THR A 48 -9.21 -26.63 -7.50
C THR A 48 -8.41 -26.89 -8.79
N PRO A 49 -8.90 -27.74 -9.71
CA PRO A 49 -8.26 -27.96 -10.99
C PRO A 49 -7.94 -26.62 -11.67
N ASP A 50 -6.75 -26.49 -12.24
CA ASP A 50 -6.24 -25.28 -12.90
C ASP A 50 -6.07 -24.02 -12.04
N ALA A 51 -6.39 -24.04 -10.74
CA ALA A 51 -6.20 -22.88 -9.87
C ALA A 51 -4.72 -22.54 -9.63
N LEU A 52 -3.83 -23.54 -9.70
CA LEU A 52 -2.39 -23.37 -9.69
C LEU A 52 -1.76 -24.09 -10.86
N LYS A 53 -0.92 -23.37 -11.61
CA LYS A 53 -0.08 -23.94 -12.66
C LYS A 53 1.35 -24.03 -12.15
N ARG A 54 2.05 -25.09 -12.54
CA ARG A 54 3.48 -25.19 -12.26
C ARG A 54 4.20 -24.02 -12.93
N ALA A 55 5.06 -23.35 -12.17
CA ALA A 55 5.91 -22.30 -12.72
C ALA A 55 6.83 -22.88 -13.80
N THR A 56 6.99 -22.15 -14.90
CA THR A 56 7.99 -22.44 -15.93
C THR A 56 9.25 -21.61 -15.68
N ASP A 57 10.39 -22.05 -16.22
CA ASP A 57 11.64 -21.29 -16.13
C ASP A 57 11.49 -19.86 -16.65
N LEU A 58 10.67 -19.67 -17.71
CA LEU A 58 10.34 -18.36 -18.24
C LEU A 58 9.60 -17.48 -17.22
N THR A 59 8.55 -18.02 -16.58
CA THR A 59 7.78 -17.26 -15.57
C THR A 59 8.61 -16.95 -14.32
N VAL A 60 9.50 -17.86 -13.93
CA VAL A 60 10.43 -17.64 -12.80
C VAL A 60 11.44 -16.56 -13.16
N ALA A 61 12.03 -16.61 -14.36
CA ALA A 61 12.97 -15.61 -14.83
C ALA A 61 12.32 -14.22 -14.94
N ALA A 62 11.10 -14.14 -15.47
CA ALA A 62 10.35 -12.89 -15.55
C ALA A 62 10.07 -12.30 -14.17
N ALA A 63 9.61 -13.11 -13.21
CA ALA A 63 9.38 -12.65 -11.84
C ALA A 63 10.67 -12.14 -11.16
N ARG A 64 11.80 -12.82 -11.37
CA ARG A 64 13.11 -12.39 -10.84
C ARG A 64 13.58 -11.08 -11.49
N ALA A 65 13.40 -10.95 -12.79
CA ALA A 65 13.76 -9.73 -13.52
C ALA A 65 12.94 -8.53 -13.03
N GLU A 66 11.64 -8.70 -12.83
CA GLU A 66 10.77 -7.65 -12.29
C GLU A 66 11.14 -7.28 -10.85
N ALA A 67 11.40 -8.28 -9.98
CA ALA A 67 11.86 -8.02 -8.62
C ALA A 67 13.19 -7.25 -8.60
N ALA A 68 14.13 -7.59 -9.49
CA ALA A 68 15.40 -6.89 -9.62
C ALA A 68 15.21 -5.45 -10.13
N ARG A 69 14.31 -5.22 -11.10
CA ARG A 69 13.96 -3.88 -11.60
C ARG A 69 13.42 -3.00 -10.48
N GLN A 70 12.43 -3.49 -9.72
CA GLN A 70 11.85 -2.75 -8.61
C GLN A 70 12.88 -2.44 -7.52
N ALA A 71 13.73 -3.42 -7.17
CA ALA A 71 14.81 -3.22 -6.21
C ALA A 71 15.78 -2.13 -6.67
N GLN A 72 16.14 -2.12 -7.95
CA GLN A 72 17.01 -1.09 -8.53
C GLN A 72 16.36 0.29 -8.45
N ILE A 73 15.07 0.42 -8.82
CA ILE A 73 14.32 1.69 -8.73
C ILE A 73 14.36 2.25 -7.32
N VAL A 74 14.05 1.42 -6.32
CA VAL A 74 14.04 1.83 -4.91
C VAL A 74 15.44 2.22 -4.44
N ALA A 75 16.46 1.46 -4.82
CA ALA A 75 17.85 1.72 -4.43
C ALA A 75 18.43 2.99 -5.06
N SER A 76 18.07 3.29 -6.31
CA SER A 76 18.53 4.50 -7.01
C SER A 76 17.62 5.71 -6.85
N TRP A 77 16.55 5.61 -6.06
CA TRP A 77 15.54 6.66 -5.96
C TRP A 77 16.14 7.99 -5.50
N ARG A 78 15.81 9.06 -6.24
CA ARG A 78 16.13 10.44 -5.90
C ARG A 78 14.89 11.30 -6.11
N ALA A 79 14.61 12.16 -5.15
CA ALA A 79 13.54 13.14 -5.28
C ALA A 79 13.91 14.13 -6.39
N ASP A 80 13.08 14.20 -7.43
CA ASP A 80 13.20 15.21 -8.46
C ASP A 80 12.55 16.50 -7.97
N THR A 81 13.37 17.53 -7.74
CA THR A 81 12.90 18.82 -7.22
C THR A 81 12.22 19.69 -8.28
N THR A 82 12.25 19.27 -9.55
CA THR A 82 11.67 19.99 -10.68
C THR A 82 10.21 19.60 -10.95
N LEU A 83 9.69 18.61 -10.22
CA LEU A 83 8.32 18.14 -10.36
C LEU A 83 7.30 19.28 -10.13
N PRO A 84 6.16 19.27 -10.85
CA PRO A 84 5.04 20.15 -10.56
C PRO A 84 4.66 20.13 -9.09
N HIS A 85 4.37 21.30 -8.52
CA HIS A 85 4.01 21.48 -7.11
C HIS A 85 5.08 21.03 -6.07
N PHE A 86 6.30 20.67 -6.46
CA PHE A 86 7.31 20.17 -5.52
C PHE A 86 7.54 21.09 -4.31
N ALA A 87 7.72 22.39 -4.55
CA ALA A 87 7.95 23.38 -3.50
C ALA A 87 6.71 23.59 -2.60
N GLU A 88 5.51 23.54 -3.19
CA GLU A 88 4.25 23.69 -2.48
C GLU A 88 3.98 22.48 -1.58
N VAL A 89 4.11 21.27 -2.12
CA VAL A 89 4.03 20.01 -1.37
C VAL A 89 5.04 19.99 -0.23
N ARG A 90 6.28 20.43 -0.48
CA ARG A 90 7.33 20.52 0.55
C ARG A 90 6.90 21.41 1.71
N ALA A 91 6.32 22.56 1.42
CA ALA A 91 5.87 23.51 2.43
C ALA A 91 4.70 22.93 3.25
N LEU A 92 3.75 22.26 2.59
CA LEU A 92 2.63 21.58 3.26
C LEU A 92 3.14 20.46 4.18
N ILE A 93 4.02 19.58 3.70
CA ILE A 93 4.62 18.50 4.51
C ILE A 93 5.42 19.06 5.70
N ALA A 94 6.20 20.12 5.48
CA ALA A 94 6.94 20.77 6.56
C ALA A 94 6.01 21.25 7.70
N SER A 95 4.81 21.72 7.34
CA SER A 95 3.82 22.23 8.30
C SER A 95 3.14 21.13 9.14
N LEU A 96 3.00 19.90 8.64
CA LEU A 96 2.32 18.79 9.35
C LEU A 96 2.96 18.45 10.70
N GLY A 97 4.26 18.71 10.88
CA GLY A 97 4.96 18.53 12.17
C GLY A 97 4.74 19.68 13.16
N GLN A 98 4.09 20.77 12.75
CA GLN A 98 3.95 22.02 13.52
C GLN A 98 2.50 22.34 13.89
N VAL A 99 1.53 21.83 13.11
CA VAL A 99 0.10 22.08 13.33
C VAL A 99 -0.62 20.86 13.90
N ASN A 100 -1.82 21.04 14.45
CA ASN A 100 -2.66 19.97 15.00
C ASN A 100 -4.15 20.24 14.72
N GLY A 101 -5.02 19.27 15.03
CA GLY A 101 -6.47 19.36 14.87
C GLY A 101 -6.89 19.82 13.49
N ASP A 102 -7.81 20.79 13.44
CA ASP A 102 -8.35 21.34 12.19
C ASP A 102 -7.29 21.98 11.29
N GLN A 103 -6.20 22.50 11.86
CA GLN A 103 -5.11 23.06 11.04
C GLN A 103 -4.36 21.96 10.30
N GLN A 104 -4.13 20.82 10.96
CA GLN A 104 -3.52 19.65 10.32
C GLN A 104 -4.44 19.08 9.24
N GLN A 105 -5.74 18.97 9.53
CA GLN A 105 -6.73 18.52 8.54
C GLN A 105 -6.72 19.41 7.30
N ARG A 106 -6.72 20.74 7.46
CA ARG A 106 -6.62 21.68 6.33
C ARG A 106 -5.36 21.51 5.48
N VAL A 107 -4.26 21.03 6.05
CA VAL A 107 -3.03 20.75 5.29
C VAL A 107 -3.22 19.49 4.43
N PHE A 108 -3.87 18.45 4.98
CA PHE A 108 -4.22 17.27 4.20
C PHE A 108 -5.23 17.58 3.10
N ASP A 109 -6.28 18.36 3.39
CA ASP A 109 -7.26 18.80 2.38
C ASP A 109 -6.58 19.53 1.23
N ARG A 110 -5.57 20.36 1.53
CA ARG A 110 -4.77 21.06 0.51
C ARG A 110 -3.92 20.10 -0.31
N LEU A 111 -3.27 19.12 0.32
CA LEU A 111 -2.50 18.10 -0.39
C LEU A 111 -3.39 17.28 -1.34
N GLU A 112 -4.59 16.90 -0.90
CA GLU A 112 -5.59 16.20 -1.73
C GLU A 112 -6.06 17.09 -2.90
N ALA A 113 -6.36 18.37 -2.64
CA ALA A 113 -6.85 19.30 -3.65
C ALA A 113 -5.84 19.61 -4.77
N LEU A 114 -4.55 19.34 -4.58
CA LEU A 114 -3.55 19.44 -5.65
C LEU A 114 -3.76 18.38 -6.75
N GLY A 115 -4.46 17.29 -6.44
CA GLY A 115 -4.87 16.26 -7.39
C GLY A 115 -3.71 15.46 -8.01
N GLU A 116 -4.02 14.74 -9.09
CA GLU A 116 -3.11 13.80 -9.76
C GLU A 116 -1.77 14.43 -10.21
N VAL A 117 -1.79 15.71 -10.58
CA VAL A 117 -0.59 16.43 -11.06
C VAL A 117 0.49 16.54 -9.98
N ALA A 118 0.11 16.57 -8.69
CA ALA A 118 1.05 16.65 -7.58
C ALA A 118 1.50 15.29 -7.04
N VAL A 119 0.92 14.17 -7.51
CA VAL A 119 1.24 12.81 -7.03
C VAL A 119 2.74 12.51 -7.07
N PRO A 120 3.47 12.77 -8.18
CA PRO A 120 4.92 12.54 -8.21
C PRO A 120 5.67 13.35 -7.14
N ALA A 121 5.27 14.60 -6.90
CA ALA A 121 5.90 15.47 -5.92
C ALA A 121 5.62 15.05 -4.47
N ILE A 122 4.43 14.49 -4.19
CA ILE A 122 4.09 13.89 -2.90
C ILE A 122 4.94 12.64 -2.68
N ILE A 123 5.01 11.73 -3.65
CA ILE A 123 5.83 10.51 -3.57
C ILE A 123 7.31 10.84 -3.38
N ALA A 124 7.83 11.86 -4.07
CA ALA A 124 9.21 12.28 -3.93
C ALA A 124 9.59 12.71 -2.51
N GLN A 125 8.61 13.09 -1.68
CA GLN A 125 8.80 13.64 -0.33
C GLN A 125 8.10 12.83 0.75
N MET A 126 7.58 11.64 0.43
CA MET A 126 6.67 10.92 1.30
C MET A 126 7.31 10.23 2.51
N ASP A 127 8.62 9.94 2.48
CA ASP A 127 9.34 9.20 3.54
C ASP A 127 9.69 10.12 4.73
N ASP A 128 8.70 10.88 5.19
CA ASP A 128 8.78 11.71 6.37
C ASP A 128 8.22 10.96 7.57
N ARG A 129 9.12 10.54 8.46
CA ARG A 129 8.81 9.70 9.63
C ARG A 129 8.57 10.49 10.90
N ARG A 130 8.42 11.81 10.81
CA ARG A 130 8.07 12.62 11.96
C ARG A 130 6.65 12.25 12.43
N PRO A 131 6.39 12.22 13.74
CA PRO A 131 5.05 11.97 14.26
C PRO A 131 4.11 13.11 13.87
N LEU A 132 2.85 12.76 13.60
CA LEU A 132 1.77 13.74 13.50
C LEU A 132 1.38 14.19 14.90
N ARG A 133 1.04 15.48 15.04
CA ARG A 133 0.58 16.02 16.34
C ARG A 133 -0.85 15.59 16.65
N THR A 134 -1.65 15.33 15.63
CA THR A 134 -2.98 14.74 15.75
C THR A 134 -2.99 13.44 14.96
N GLN A 135 -3.21 12.32 15.64
CA GLN A 135 -3.25 11.00 15.02
C GLN A 135 -4.62 10.71 14.41
N ALA A 136 -5.11 11.65 13.62
CA ALA A 136 -6.39 11.56 12.94
C ALA A 136 -6.33 12.35 11.63
N ILE A 137 -6.95 11.80 10.60
CA ILE A 137 -7.25 12.45 9.33
C ILE A 137 -8.62 11.97 8.87
N SER A 138 -9.37 12.87 8.26
CA SER A 138 -10.63 12.60 7.60
C SER A 138 -10.49 12.88 6.11
N LEU A 139 -10.88 11.95 5.25
CA LEU A 139 -10.83 12.10 3.80
C LEU A 139 -12.24 11.96 3.25
N VAL A 140 -12.70 12.88 2.41
CA VAL A 140 -14.07 12.87 1.88
C VAL A 140 -14.15 11.91 0.72
N ASN A 141 -15.10 10.97 0.74
CA ASN A 141 -15.34 10.12 -0.41
C ASN A 141 -16.19 10.86 -1.44
N HIS A 142 -15.65 11.07 -2.64
CA HIS A 142 -16.36 11.73 -3.73
C HIS A 142 -17.05 10.75 -4.71
N ALA A 143 -16.93 9.43 -4.51
CA ALA A 143 -17.58 8.43 -5.35
C ALA A 143 -19.10 8.40 -5.12
N GLN A 144 -19.88 8.32 -6.21
CA GLN A 144 -21.36 8.34 -6.19
C GLN A 144 -21.99 7.17 -5.41
N ASP A 145 -21.24 6.10 -5.15
CA ASP A 145 -21.64 4.87 -4.49
C ASP A 145 -20.91 4.61 -3.15
N ALA A 146 -20.21 5.62 -2.62
CA ALA A 146 -19.52 5.49 -1.34
C ALA A 146 -20.52 5.29 -0.17
N PHE A 147 -20.45 4.12 0.47
CA PHE A 147 -21.29 3.75 1.62
C PHE A 147 -21.10 4.69 2.84
N GLU A 148 -19.89 5.24 3.00
CA GLU A 148 -19.57 6.28 3.99
C GLU A 148 -19.03 7.51 3.25
N GLY A 149 -19.64 8.68 3.46
CA GLY A 149 -19.23 9.94 2.81
C GLY A 149 -17.85 10.46 3.28
N MET A 150 -17.26 9.86 4.31
CA MET A 150 -15.98 10.25 4.87
C MET A 150 -15.24 9.02 5.40
N ARG A 151 -13.94 8.91 5.11
CA ARG A 151 -13.04 7.89 5.64
C ARG A 151 -12.23 8.50 6.77
N HIS A 152 -12.27 7.90 7.95
CA HIS A 152 -11.43 8.29 9.08
C HIS A 152 -10.26 7.33 9.25
N TYR A 153 -9.05 7.89 9.39
CA TYR A 153 -7.82 7.14 9.65
C TYR A 153 -7.12 7.67 10.89
N GLY A 154 -6.40 6.79 11.59
CA GLY A 154 -5.50 7.17 12.69
C GLY A 154 -4.02 7.12 12.32
N PRO A 155 -3.51 7.94 11.38
CA PRO A 155 -2.09 7.93 11.01
C PRO A 155 -1.23 8.38 12.20
N GLU A 156 -0.10 7.72 12.44
CA GLU A 156 0.81 8.11 13.53
C GLU A 156 1.91 9.05 13.04
N GLN A 157 2.40 8.83 11.82
CA GLN A 157 3.50 9.58 11.20
C GLN A 157 3.06 10.27 9.93
N VAL A 158 3.83 11.27 9.50
CA VAL A 158 3.53 12.02 8.27
C VAL A 158 3.42 11.10 7.06
N VAL A 159 4.34 10.14 6.90
CA VAL A 159 4.30 9.09 5.85
C VAL A 159 2.98 8.32 5.83
N ASP A 160 2.37 8.06 6.98
CA ASP A 160 1.10 7.34 7.10
C ASP A 160 -0.06 8.18 6.52
N GLY A 161 -0.07 9.48 6.82
CA GLY A 161 -1.05 10.43 6.27
C GLY A 161 -0.86 10.66 4.77
N LEU A 162 0.40 10.71 4.29
CA LEU A 162 0.69 10.88 2.87
C LEU A 162 0.32 9.64 2.04
N ASP A 163 0.49 8.43 2.59
CA ASP A 163 -0.03 7.19 1.98
C ASP A 163 -1.56 7.26 1.79
N ALA A 164 -2.29 7.74 2.81
CA ALA A 164 -3.74 7.89 2.74
C ALA A 164 -4.17 8.92 1.68
N VAL A 165 -3.49 10.07 1.60
CA VAL A 165 -3.73 11.08 0.55
C VAL A 165 -3.44 10.52 -0.84
N LEU A 166 -2.31 9.82 -1.01
CA LEU A 166 -1.95 9.21 -2.30
C LEU A 166 -2.96 8.14 -2.72
N ASN A 167 -3.43 7.32 -1.78
CA ASN A 167 -4.50 6.35 -2.05
C ASN A 167 -5.81 7.03 -2.45
N GLN A 168 -6.17 8.12 -1.79
CA GLN A 168 -7.38 8.89 -2.07
C GLN A 168 -7.32 9.52 -3.48
N VAL A 169 -6.18 10.09 -3.85
CA VAL A 169 -6.01 10.78 -5.14
C VAL A 169 -5.89 9.79 -6.30
N THR A 170 -5.18 8.67 -6.13
CA THR A 170 -4.86 7.74 -7.25
C THR A 170 -5.76 6.51 -7.29
N GLY A 171 -6.43 6.16 -6.18
CA GLY A 171 -7.11 4.87 -6.00
C GLY A 171 -6.17 3.69 -5.75
N GLU A 172 -4.85 3.88 -5.82
CA GLU A 172 -3.85 2.81 -5.68
C GLU A 172 -3.45 2.58 -4.23
N SER A 173 -3.02 1.36 -3.91
CA SER A 173 -2.58 0.98 -2.55
C SER A 173 -1.46 -0.05 -2.62
N PHE A 174 -0.38 0.19 -1.89
CA PHE A 174 0.80 -0.69 -1.83
C PHE A 174 0.99 -1.33 -0.46
N GLY A 175 -0.09 -1.38 0.33
CA GLY A 175 -0.07 -1.85 1.70
C GLY A 175 -1.14 -1.18 2.54
N SER A 176 -1.12 -1.46 3.82
CA SER A 176 -2.11 -0.93 4.76
C SER A 176 -1.40 -0.48 6.02
N ILE A 177 -1.18 0.84 6.12
CA ILE A 177 -0.76 1.53 7.34
C ILE A 177 -2.04 1.92 8.11
N VAL A 178 -2.98 0.98 8.27
CA VAL A 178 -4.28 1.27 8.90
C VAL A 178 -4.04 1.44 10.39
N ASN A 179 -4.01 2.70 10.84
CA ASN A 179 -3.87 3.09 12.24
C ASN A 179 -2.47 2.92 12.84
N GLY A 180 -1.44 3.42 12.14
CA GLY A 180 -0.05 3.31 12.59
C GLY A 180 0.59 2.01 12.11
N GLY A 181 1.45 2.13 11.10
CA GLY A 181 2.20 0.99 10.57
C GLY A 181 3.45 0.71 11.38
N SER A 182 3.92 -0.53 11.35
CA SER A 182 5.30 -0.83 11.72
C SER A 182 6.29 -0.15 10.75
N THR A 183 7.55 0.03 11.17
CA THR A 183 8.62 0.53 10.30
C THR A 183 8.70 -0.24 8.99
N ARG A 184 8.57 -1.58 9.06
CA ARG A 184 8.57 -2.45 7.90
C ARG A 184 7.43 -2.16 6.92
N GLN A 185 6.23 -1.90 7.42
CA GLN A 185 5.09 -1.54 6.58
C GLN A 185 5.31 -0.20 5.90
N ARG A 186 5.84 0.79 6.62
CA ARG A 186 6.19 2.11 6.04
C ARG A 186 7.24 1.96 4.95
N ASP A 187 8.30 1.18 5.18
CA ASP A 187 9.33 0.91 4.17
C ASP A 187 8.75 0.27 2.90
N ALA A 188 7.86 -0.72 3.05
CA ALA A 188 7.23 -1.40 1.93
C ALA A 188 6.30 -0.47 1.13
N VAL A 189 5.51 0.35 1.81
CA VAL A 189 4.60 1.32 1.18
C VAL A 189 5.38 2.39 0.43
N VAL A 190 6.42 2.96 1.04
CA VAL A 190 7.32 3.92 0.39
C VAL A 190 7.98 3.29 -0.84
N ALA A 191 8.43 2.03 -0.76
CA ALA A 191 8.98 1.33 -1.91
C ALA A 191 7.96 1.17 -3.04
N GLY A 192 6.72 0.78 -2.73
CA GLY A 192 5.64 0.63 -3.71
C GLY A 192 5.33 1.93 -4.44
N TRP A 193 5.18 3.03 -3.72
CA TRP A 193 4.95 4.35 -4.31
C TRP A 193 6.11 4.82 -5.20
N LYS A 194 7.37 4.55 -4.82
CA LYS A 194 8.53 4.85 -5.66
C LYS A 194 8.49 4.09 -6.99
N VAL A 195 8.13 2.81 -6.96
CA VAL A 195 7.95 1.99 -8.18
C VAL A 195 6.82 2.57 -9.03
N PHE A 196 5.68 2.89 -8.42
CA PHE A 196 4.54 3.50 -9.11
C PHE A 196 4.91 4.81 -9.84
N ALA A 197 5.62 5.71 -9.16
CA ALA A 197 6.06 6.97 -9.76
C ALA A 197 7.05 6.77 -10.92
N ALA A 198 7.96 5.79 -10.83
CA ALA A 198 8.84 5.45 -11.94
C ALA A 198 8.05 4.96 -13.17
N ASP A 199 7.01 4.16 -12.95
CA ASP A 199 6.17 3.63 -14.03
C ASP A 199 5.27 4.72 -14.65
N LEU A 200 4.85 5.74 -13.89
CA LEU A 200 4.16 6.92 -14.41
C LEU A 200 5.03 7.71 -15.40
N ALA A 201 6.30 7.96 -15.05
CA ALA A 201 7.23 8.67 -15.93
C ALA A 201 7.45 7.93 -17.26
N CYS A 202 7.53 6.59 -17.23
CA CYS A 202 7.63 5.78 -18.43
C CYS A 202 6.39 5.86 -19.35
N LYS A 203 5.19 6.12 -18.79
CA LYS A 203 3.95 6.26 -19.56
C LYS A 203 3.82 7.63 -20.22
N GLN A 204 4.34 8.68 -19.62
CA GLN A 204 4.29 10.05 -20.16
C GLN A 204 5.35 10.32 -21.25
N GLY A 205 6.41 9.50 -21.32
CA GLY A 205 7.45 9.58 -22.35
C GLY A 205 7.18 8.79 -23.63
N LYS A 206 5.95 8.31 -23.85
CA LYS A 206 5.47 7.67 -25.08
C LYS A 206 4.42 8.54 -25.74
#